data_AF-A0A6I3BBW3-F1
#
_entry.id   AF-A0A6I3BBW3-F1
#
_cell.length_a   1.000
_cell.length_b   1.000
_cell.length_c   1.000
_cell.angle_alpha   90.00
_cell.angle_beta   90.00
_cell.angle_gamma   90.00
#
_symmetry.space_group_name_H-M   'P 1'
#
loop_
_entity.id
_entity.type
_entity.pdbx_description
1 polymer ?
#
loop_
_entity_poly.entity_id
_entity_poly.type
_entity_poly.pdbx_seq_one_letter_code
_entity_poly.pdbx_strand_id
1 'polypeptide(L)'
;RGGVQEIETFCKQIIDATGDLVCAFKPQIAYFAAHGAEKQLENICAYIRLHYPDVVLILDAKRGDIGDTAKLYAREAFVRYGADAATVNPYLGTDSLEPFLATPDKGTIVLCRTSNAGSSEFQSLLSDGEPLYLRVARTAAETWRAIGECALVVGATYPAELAMVRTIIGEMPILVPGIGAQGGDIAAVVKAGRDTNSRGLIINSSRAILYADSSKSFADSARKVAIETRDEINRARNVQ
;
A
#
# COMPACT_ATOMS: atom_id res chain seq x y z
N ARG A 1 -1.79 13.91 18.46
CA ARG A 1 -1.69 14.86 19.60
C ARG A 1 -0.61 14.30 20.50
N GLY A 2 0.38 15.11 20.88
CA GLY A 2 1.61 14.64 21.55
C GLY A 2 2.84 15.07 20.76
N GLY A 3 3.99 15.08 21.43
CA GLY A 3 5.30 15.28 20.80
C GLY A 3 5.72 14.10 19.93
N VAL A 4 6.95 14.18 19.44
CA VAL A 4 7.54 13.19 18.52
C VAL A 4 7.65 11.81 19.17
N GLN A 5 7.95 11.73 20.46
CA GLN A 5 8.05 10.46 21.21
C GLN A 5 6.69 9.73 21.33
N GLU A 6 5.61 10.49 21.40
CA GLU A 6 4.26 9.96 21.51
C GLU A 6 3.80 9.33 20.19
N ILE A 7 4.33 9.76 19.04
CA ILE A 7 4.08 9.11 17.74
C ILE A 7 4.61 7.67 17.78
N GLU A 8 5.86 7.48 18.23
CA GLU A 8 6.47 6.15 18.30
C GLU A 8 5.70 5.22 19.24
N THR A 9 5.39 5.71 20.45
CA THR A 9 4.62 4.93 21.44
C THR A 9 3.25 4.54 20.91
N PHE A 10 2.52 5.49 20.33
CA PHE A 10 1.21 5.24 19.73
C PHE A 10 1.29 4.19 18.63
N CYS A 11 2.24 4.31 17.71
CA CYS A 11 2.42 3.35 16.62
C CYS A 11 2.72 1.95 17.14
N LYS A 12 3.63 1.80 18.12
CA LYS A 12 3.95 0.49 18.72
C LYS A 12 2.73 -0.15 19.39
N GLN A 13 1.94 0.62 20.13
CA GLN A 13 0.71 0.10 20.75
C GLN A 13 -0.33 -0.37 19.71
N ILE A 14 -0.46 0.32 18.58
CA ILE A 14 -1.30 -0.14 17.47
C ILE A 14 -0.74 -1.42 16.84
N ILE A 15 0.58 -1.48 16.62
CA ILE A 15 1.25 -2.64 16.04
C ILE A 15 1.03 -3.86 16.93
N ASP A 16 1.27 -3.73 18.23
CA ASP A 16 1.08 -4.82 19.20
C ASP A 16 -0.36 -5.33 19.24
N ALA A 17 -1.31 -4.40 19.15
CA ALA A 17 -2.73 -4.73 19.18
C ALA A 17 -3.23 -5.39 17.89
N THR A 18 -2.52 -5.29 16.76
CA THR A 18 -3.03 -5.68 15.44
C THR A 18 -2.11 -6.59 14.61
N GLY A 19 -0.86 -6.78 15.01
CA GLY A 19 0.16 -7.46 14.20
C GLY A 19 -0.16 -8.93 13.89
N ASP A 20 -0.90 -9.63 14.74
CA ASP A 20 -1.39 -11.00 14.50
C ASP A 20 -2.60 -11.08 13.55
N LEU A 21 -3.15 -9.93 13.13
CA LEU A 21 -4.38 -9.85 12.34
C LEU A 21 -4.15 -9.39 10.90
N VAL A 22 -3.00 -8.79 10.61
CA VAL A 22 -2.73 -8.09 9.35
C VAL A 22 -1.69 -8.80 8.49
N CYS A 23 -1.82 -8.68 7.17
CA CYS A 23 -0.81 -9.18 6.24
C CYS A 23 0.33 -8.17 6.00
N ALA A 24 0.10 -6.89 6.27
CA ALA A 24 1.07 -5.85 6.06
C ALA A 24 0.86 -4.63 6.98
N PHE A 25 1.95 -3.99 7.37
CA PHE A 25 1.94 -2.62 7.88
C PHE A 25 2.45 -1.65 6.81
N LYS A 26 1.76 -0.52 6.67
CA LYS A 26 2.07 0.48 5.63
C LYS A 26 2.25 1.90 6.18
N PRO A 27 3.39 2.24 6.82
CA PRO A 27 3.68 3.62 7.21
C PRO A 27 3.71 4.56 6.00
N GLN A 28 3.06 5.71 6.14
CA GLN A 28 3.06 6.80 5.14
C GLN A 28 4.06 7.86 5.58
N ILE A 29 5.20 7.94 4.88
CA ILE A 29 6.37 8.71 5.31
C ILE A 29 6.08 10.21 5.52
N ALA A 30 5.12 10.76 4.77
CA ALA A 30 4.76 12.17 4.87
C ALA A 30 4.30 12.58 6.28
N TYR A 31 3.62 11.70 7.01
CA TYR A 31 3.18 12.01 8.40
C TYR A 31 4.37 12.16 9.36
N PHE A 32 5.48 11.47 9.11
CA PHE A 32 6.67 11.54 9.93
C PHE A 32 7.57 12.70 9.52
N ALA A 33 7.80 12.87 8.21
CA ALA A 33 8.62 13.94 7.66
C ALA A 33 8.07 15.34 8.02
N ALA A 34 6.74 15.52 7.99
CA ALA A 34 6.10 16.78 8.38
C ALA A 34 6.37 17.21 9.83
N HIS A 35 6.82 16.28 10.68
CA HIS A 35 7.12 16.51 12.10
C HIS A 35 8.60 16.30 12.45
N GLY A 36 9.49 16.08 11.47
CA GLY A 36 10.89 15.72 11.74
C GLY A 36 11.05 14.41 12.51
N ALA A 37 10.09 13.49 12.35
CA ALA A 37 9.98 12.25 13.10
C ALA A 37 10.56 11.03 12.33
N GLU A 38 11.52 11.25 11.43
CA GLU A 38 12.11 10.20 10.60
C GLU A 38 12.84 9.16 11.44
N LYS A 39 13.45 9.57 12.57
CA LYS A 39 14.09 8.62 13.48
C LYS A 39 13.06 7.70 14.15
N GLN A 40 11.89 8.23 14.48
CA GLN A 40 10.79 7.45 15.07
C GLN A 40 10.22 6.50 14.03
N LEU A 41 10.08 6.92 12.77
CA LEU A 41 9.72 6.00 11.68
C LEU A 41 10.73 4.85 11.56
N GLU A 42 12.02 5.14 11.60
CA GLU A 42 13.09 4.12 11.57
C GLU A 42 12.94 3.13 12.74
N ASN A 43 12.70 3.64 13.96
CA ASN A 43 12.46 2.81 15.15
C ASN A 43 11.20 1.95 15.00
N ILE A 44 10.11 2.50 14.43
CA ILE A 44 8.85 1.77 14.20
C ILE A 44 9.06 0.66 13.17
N CYS A 45 9.75 0.93 12.07
CA CYS A 45 10.08 -0.08 11.06
C CYS A 45 10.91 -1.21 11.66
N ALA A 46 11.96 -0.88 12.42
CA ALA A 46 12.78 -1.87 13.12
C ALA A 46 11.95 -2.70 14.12
N TYR A 47 11.02 -2.06 14.82
CA TYR A 47 10.11 -2.72 15.75
C TYR A 47 9.21 -3.74 15.05
N ILE A 48 8.59 -3.37 13.92
CA ILE A 48 7.77 -4.30 13.12
C ILE A 48 8.60 -5.50 12.69
N ARG A 49 9.80 -5.26 12.13
CA ARG A 49 10.69 -6.32 11.64
C ARG A 49 11.13 -7.29 12.75
N LEU A 50 11.33 -6.78 13.97
CA LEU A 50 11.75 -7.58 15.11
C LEU A 50 10.61 -8.42 15.69
N HIS A 51 9.42 -7.84 15.85
CA HIS A 51 8.32 -8.46 16.58
C HIS A 51 7.33 -9.20 15.67
N TYR A 52 7.25 -8.84 14.39
CA TYR A 52 6.31 -9.37 13.41
C TYR A 52 7.02 -9.67 12.08
N PRO A 53 8.05 -10.55 12.06
CA PRO A 53 8.90 -10.77 10.89
C PRO A 53 8.16 -11.31 9.66
N ASP A 54 7.01 -11.96 9.85
CA ASP A 54 6.17 -12.51 8.78
C ASP A 54 5.17 -11.48 8.21
N VAL A 55 5.05 -10.29 8.80
CA VAL A 55 4.18 -9.22 8.33
C VAL A 55 4.94 -8.32 7.38
N VAL A 56 4.42 -8.14 6.16
CA VAL A 56 5.07 -7.34 5.13
C VAL A 56 5.13 -5.86 5.55
N LEU A 57 6.33 -5.27 5.53
CA LEU A 57 6.52 -3.84 5.77
C LEU A 57 6.54 -3.07 4.45
N ILE A 58 5.51 -2.26 4.22
CA ILE A 58 5.37 -1.45 3.01
C ILE A 58 5.65 0.02 3.33
N LEU A 59 6.72 0.60 2.79
CA LEU A 59 6.97 2.03 2.91
C LEU A 59 6.19 2.79 1.83
N ASP A 60 5.15 3.52 2.24
CA ASP A 60 4.36 4.32 1.31
C ASP A 60 4.99 5.70 1.08
N ALA A 61 5.97 5.75 0.17
CA ALA A 61 6.80 6.92 -0.11
C ALA A 61 6.49 7.62 -1.44
N LYS A 62 5.83 6.94 -2.40
CA LYS A 62 5.46 7.44 -3.73
C LYS A 62 6.61 8.15 -4.46
N ARG A 63 7.83 7.60 -4.34
CA ARG A 63 9.03 8.19 -4.96
C ARG A 63 8.94 8.10 -6.48
N GLY A 64 9.57 9.05 -7.18
CA GLY A 64 9.60 9.12 -8.63
C GLY A 64 10.63 10.16 -9.06
N ASP A 65 11.83 9.69 -9.34
CA ASP A 65 12.99 10.48 -9.75
C ASP A 65 13.85 9.61 -10.67
N ILE A 66 14.93 10.14 -11.26
CA ILE A 66 15.73 9.41 -12.26
C ILE A 66 17.18 9.18 -11.79
N GLY A 67 17.85 8.24 -12.45
CA GLY A 67 19.29 8.02 -12.31
C GLY A 67 19.74 7.77 -10.87
N ASP A 68 20.77 8.47 -10.43
CA ASP A 68 21.35 8.27 -9.09
C ASP A 68 20.42 8.69 -7.95
N THR A 69 19.51 9.64 -8.18
CA THR A 69 18.52 10.04 -7.17
C THR A 69 17.53 8.90 -6.89
N ALA A 70 17.08 8.20 -7.92
CA ALA A 70 16.23 7.01 -7.77
C ALA A 70 16.91 5.90 -6.95
N LYS A 71 18.21 5.69 -7.14
CA LYS A 71 19.01 4.74 -6.34
C LYS A 71 19.06 5.14 -4.86
N LEU A 72 19.18 6.44 -4.56
CA LEU A 72 19.17 6.93 -3.18
C LEU A 72 17.80 6.69 -2.52
N TYR A 73 16.70 6.85 -3.26
CA TYR A 73 15.37 6.52 -2.75
C TYR A 73 15.12 5.03 -2.55
N ALA A 74 15.62 4.16 -3.45
CA ALA A 74 15.57 2.71 -3.24
C ALA A 74 16.37 2.31 -1.98
N ARG A 75 17.55 2.90 -1.78
CA ARG A 75 18.37 2.71 -0.56
C ARG A 75 17.65 3.23 0.69
N GLU A 76 17.00 4.39 0.62
CA GLU A 76 16.18 4.92 1.72
C GLU A 76 15.12 3.89 2.14
N ALA A 77 14.34 3.39 1.18
CA ALA A 77 13.25 2.47 1.47
C ALA A 77 13.72 1.12 2.01
N PHE A 78 14.65 0.47 1.30
CA PHE A 78 15.00 -0.92 1.56
C PHE A 78 16.14 -1.11 2.55
N VAL A 79 17.04 -0.12 2.68
CA VAL A 79 18.20 -0.21 3.61
C VAL A 79 17.93 0.58 4.89
N ARG A 80 17.60 1.89 4.79
CA ARG A 80 17.38 2.71 5.99
C ARG A 80 16.15 2.26 6.76
N TYR A 81 15.02 2.12 6.06
CA TYR A 81 13.76 1.73 6.68
C TYR A 81 13.52 0.21 6.69
N GLY A 82 14.37 -0.59 6.04
CA GLY A 82 14.24 -2.04 6.05
C GLY A 82 12.92 -2.56 5.48
N ALA A 83 12.25 -1.78 4.61
CA ALA A 83 10.96 -2.16 4.05
C ALA A 83 11.10 -3.39 3.15
N ASP A 84 10.03 -4.18 3.06
CA ASP A 84 9.90 -5.28 2.10
C ASP A 84 9.38 -4.78 0.76
N ALA A 85 8.57 -3.72 0.76
CA ALA A 85 8.09 -3.09 -0.45
C ALA A 85 7.98 -1.57 -0.31
N ALA A 86 8.02 -0.86 -1.44
CA ALA A 86 7.87 0.60 -1.47
C ALA A 86 6.91 1.05 -2.57
N THR A 87 6.15 2.13 -2.32
CA THR A 87 5.31 2.74 -3.35
C THR A 87 6.09 3.71 -4.23
N VAL A 88 5.88 3.66 -5.54
CA VAL A 88 6.57 4.50 -6.55
C VAL A 88 5.60 5.06 -7.58
N ASN A 89 5.93 6.21 -8.16
CA ASN A 89 5.15 6.87 -9.21
C ASN A 89 5.80 6.63 -10.59
N PRO A 90 5.08 6.02 -11.56
CA PRO A 90 5.65 5.65 -12.86
C PRO A 90 5.76 6.79 -13.87
N TYR A 91 5.39 8.02 -13.51
CA TYR A 91 5.25 9.13 -14.46
C TYR A 91 6.51 9.38 -15.31
N LEU A 92 7.70 9.19 -14.75
CA LEU A 92 8.98 9.45 -15.43
C LEU A 92 9.44 8.29 -16.32
N GLY A 93 8.76 7.13 -16.30
CA GLY A 93 9.11 5.97 -17.11
C GLY A 93 9.84 4.87 -16.34
N THR A 94 10.18 3.79 -17.05
CA THR A 94 10.75 2.56 -16.47
C THR A 94 12.08 2.78 -15.77
N ASP A 95 12.93 3.66 -16.28
CA ASP A 95 14.24 4.00 -15.72
C ASP A 95 14.14 4.64 -14.31
N SER A 96 13.06 5.36 -14.02
CA SER A 96 12.78 5.87 -12.67
C SER A 96 12.40 4.79 -11.65
N LEU A 97 11.94 3.63 -12.12
CA LEU A 97 11.48 2.49 -11.32
C LEU A 97 12.56 1.41 -11.18
N GLU A 98 13.47 1.32 -12.15
CA GLU A 98 14.46 0.25 -12.26
C GLU A 98 15.30 0.06 -10.97
N PRO A 99 15.76 1.11 -10.25
CA PRO A 99 16.47 0.91 -8.99
C PRO A 99 15.64 0.22 -7.91
N PHE A 100 14.32 0.36 -7.92
CA PHE A 100 13.44 -0.34 -6.99
C PHE A 100 13.18 -1.77 -7.47
N LEU A 101 12.81 -1.93 -8.75
CA LEU A 101 12.47 -3.22 -9.35
C LEU A 101 13.67 -4.19 -9.32
N ALA A 102 14.87 -3.69 -9.60
CA ALA A 102 16.08 -4.51 -9.62
C ALA A 102 16.65 -4.83 -8.23
N THR A 103 16.04 -4.34 -7.14
CA THR A 103 16.49 -4.69 -5.78
C THR A 103 16.00 -6.10 -5.42
N PRO A 104 16.89 -7.08 -5.18
CA PRO A 104 16.49 -8.45 -4.90
C PRO A 104 15.63 -8.57 -3.64
N ASP A 105 14.68 -9.50 -3.66
CA ASP A 105 13.78 -9.81 -2.53
C ASP A 105 12.94 -8.63 -2.03
N LYS A 106 12.74 -7.60 -2.86
CA LYS A 106 11.95 -6.39 -2.56
C LYS A 106 10.85 -6.15 -3.57
N GLY A 107 9.71 -5.67 -3.08
CA GLY A 107 8.53 -5.34 -3.88
C GLY A 107 8.47 -3.87 -4.29
N THR A 108 8.09 -3.63 -5.55
CA THR A 108 7.80 -2.30 -6.08
C THR A 108 6.29 -2.15 -6.31
N ILE A 109 5.63 -1.25 -5.59
CA ILE A 109 4.18 -1.02 -5.68
C ILE A 109 3.90 0.25 -6.47
N VAL A 110 3.56 0.11 -7.74
CA VAL A 110 3.47 1.23 -8.68
C VAL A 110 2.09 1.89 -8.62
N LEU A 111 2.05 3.23 -8.58
CA LEU A 111 0.79 3.98 -8.68
C LEU A 111 0.13 3.73 -10.04
N CYS A 112 -1.08 3.18 -10.04
CA CYS A 112 -1.83 2.85 -11.26
C CYS A 112 -3.10 3.69 -11.38
N ARG A 113 -4.09 3.43 -10.51
CA ARG A 113 -5.39 4.12 -10.53
C ARG A 113 -5.77 4.55 -9.12
N THR A 114 -5.65 5.82 -8.78
CA THR A 114 -5.89 6.32 -7.42
C THR A 114 -7.33 6.80 -7.22
N SER A 115 -7.79 6.91 -5.98
CA SER A 115 -9.18 7.25 -5.61
C SER A 115 -9.46 8.74 -5.37
N ASN A 116 -8.46 9.62 -5.50
CA ASN A 116 -8.65 11.06 -5.26
C ASN A 116 -9.44 11.73 -6.39
N ALA A 117 -10.09 12.87 -6.10
CA ALA A 117 -10.95 13.59 -7.05
C ALA A 117 -10.24 13.94 -8.38
N GLY A 118 -9.00 14.42 -8.32
CA GLY A 118 -8.20 14.77 -9.50
C GLY A 118 -7.55 13.58 -10.21
N SER A 119 -7.80 12.34 -9.79
CA SER A 119 -7.15 11.15 -10.37
C SER A 119 -7.42 11.03 -11.88
N SER A 120 -8.65 11.32 -12.31
CA SER A 120 -9.08 11.20 -13.71
C SER A 120 -8.51 12.28 -14.64
N GLU A 121 -7.90 13.36 -14.11
CA GLU A 121 -7.29 14.43 -14.92
C GLU A 121 -6.21 13.89 -15.87
N PHE A 122 -5.43 12.90 -15.40
CA PHE A 122 -4.40 12.23 -16.19
C PHE A 122 -4.69 10.75 -16.40
N GLN A 123 -5.11 10.05 -15.35
CA GLN A 123 -5.18 8.58 -15.37
C GLN A 123 -6.22 8.07 -16.38
N SER A 124 -7.29 8.84 -16.60
CA SER A 124 -8.36 8.49 -17.54
C SER A 124 -8.14 9.03 -18.97
N LEU A 125 -7.06 9.79 -19.22
CA LEU A 125 -6.74 10.23 -20.57
C LEU A 125 -6.46 9.02 -21.46
N LEU A 126 -6.97 9.08 -22.69
CA LEU A 126 -6.78 8.03 -23.66
C LEU A 126 -5.42 8.20 -24.36
N SER A 127 -4.62 7.15 -24.35
CA SER A 127 -3.41 6.98 -25.17
C SER A 127 -3.66 5.78 -26.08
N ASP A 128 -3.72 6.04 -27.39
CA ASP A 128 -4.10 5.05 -28.40
C ASP A 128 -5.44 4.34 -28.11
N GLY A 129 -6.41 5.09 -27.57
CA GLY A 129 -7.74 4.57 -27.22
C GLY A 129 -7.84 3.81 -25.89
N GLU A 130 -6.74 3.65 -25.16
CA GLU A 130 -6.70 3.01 -23.83
C GLU A 130 -6.47 4.08 -22.73
N PRO A 131 -7.24 4.08 -21.63
CA PRO A 131 -6.94 4.92 -20.47
C PRO A 131 -5.51 4.71 -19.96
N LEU A 132 -4.83 5.81 -19.63
CA LEU A 132 -3.42 5.80 -19.19
C LEU A 132 -3.16 4.83 -18.03
N TYR A 133 -4.09 4.70 -17.07
CA TYR A 133 -3.91 3.75 -15.97
C TYR A 133 -3.91 2.28 -16.43
N LEU A 134 -4.67 1.92 -17.47
CA LEU A 134 -4.65 0.56 -18.03
C LEU A 134 -3.35 0.32 -18.79
N ARG A 135 -2.81 1.35 -19.45
CA ARG A 135 -1.47 1.28 -20.04
C ARG A 135 -0.40 1.04 -18.97
N VAL A 136 -0.48 1.72 -17.82
CA VAL A 136 0.40 1.47 -16.66
C VAL A 136 0.26 0.03 -16.17
N ALA A 137 -0.97 -0.48 -16.02
CA ALA A 137 -1.20 -1.86 -15.60
C ALA A 137 -0.59 -2.88 -16.57
N ARG A 138 -0.70 -2.64 -17.87
CA ARG A 138 -0.13 -3.48 -18.92
C ARG A 138 1.39 -3.48 -18.88
N THR A 139 2.01 -2.30 -18.81
CA THR A 139 3.47 -2.18 -18.67
C THR A 139 3.98 -2.86 -17.41
N ALA A 140 3.22 -2.82 -16.31
CA ALA A 140 3.58 -3.53 -15.08
C ALA A 140 3.59 -5.05 -15.28
N ALA A 141 2.58 -5.59 -15.95
CA ALA A 141 2.42 -7.02 -16.19
C ALA A 141 3.43 -7.58 -17.21
N GLU A 142 3.72 -6.82 -18.27
CA GLU A 142 4.52 -7.28 -19.40
C GLU A 142 6.02 -6.94 -19.25
N THR A 143 6.33 -5.81 -18.60
CA THR A 143 7.71 -5.28 -18.52
C THR A 143 8.24 -5.29 -17.10
N TRP A 144 7.60 -4.57 -16.17
CA TRP A 144 8.19 -4.37 -14.83
C TRP A 144 8.27 -5.65 -14.01
N ARG A 145 7.28 -6.54 -14.13
CA ARG A 145 7.30 -7.86 -13.50
C ARG A 145 8.46 -8.75 -13.99
N ALA A 146 8.98 -8.52 -15.19
CA ALA A 146 10.16 -9.24 -15.70
C ALA A 146 11.47 -8.72 -15.10
N ILE A 147 11.47 -7.50 -14.53
CA ILE A 147 12.64 -6.90 -13.87
C ILE A 147 12.68 -7.30 -12.39
N GLY A 148 11.53 -7.31 -11.71
CA GLY A 148 11.42 -7.75 -10.31
C GLY A 148 9.99 -7.78 -9.77
N GLU A 149 9.86 -8.01 -8.46
CA GLU A 149 8.56 -8.15 -7.80
C GLU A 149 7.75 -6.85 -7.91
N CYS A 150 6.60 -6.93 -8.58
CA CYS A 150 5.81 -5.76 -8.92
C CYS A 150 4.34 -5.94 -8.50
N ALA A 151 3.79 -4.88 -7.89
CA ALA A 151 2.40 -4.76 -7.49
C ALA A 151 1.86 -3.40 -7.91
N LEU A 152 0.53 -3.20 -7.84
CA LEU A 152 -0.10 -1.94 -8.22
C LEU A 152 -0.89 -1.31 -7.09
N VAL A 153 -0.93 0.02 -7.05
CA VAL A 153 -1.89 0.79 -6.24
C VAL A 153 -3.13 1.07 -7.07
N VAL A 154 -4.27 0.52 -6.63
CA VAL A 154 -5.58 0.71 -7.28
C VAL A 154 -6.62 1.04 -6.22
N GLY A 155 -7.28 2.18 -6.34
CA GLY A 155 -8.25 2.70 -5.36
C GLY A 155 -9.54 1.88 -5.30
N ALA A 156 -10.17 1.87 -4.12
CA ALA A 156 -11.40 1.13 -3.85
C ALA A 156 -12.69 1.74 -4.47
N THR A 157 -12.64 2.98 -4.95
CA THR A 157 -13.85 3.75 -5.30
C THR A 157 -14.58 3.26 -6.54
N TYR A 158 -13.87 2.61 -7.48
CA TYR A 158 -14.44 2.17 -8.76
C TYR A 158 -14.19 0.67 -8.97
N PRO A 159 -15.05 -0.22 -8.45
CA PRO A 159 -14.88 -1.67 -8.59
C PRO A 159 -14.74 -2.14 -10.04
N ALA A 160 -15.43 -1.50 -10.99
CA ALA A 160 -15.30 -1.83 -12.41
C ALA A 160 -13.87 -1.55 -12.95
N GLU A 161 -13.26 -0.43 -12.55
CA GLU A 161 -11.88 -0.10 -12.94
C GLU A 161 -10.87 -1.05 -12.28
N LEU A 162 -11.10 -1.41 -11.01
CA LEU A 162 -10.31 -2.43 -10.32
C LEU A 162 -10.38 -3.79 -11.05
N ALA A 163 -11.56 -4.21 -11.50
CA ALA A 163 -11.73 -5.46 -12.26
C ALA A 163 -11.02 -5.43 -13.62
N MET A 164 -11.03 -4.29 -14.31
CA MET A 164 -10.27 -4.11 -15.56
C MET A 164 -8.77 -4.25 -15.30
N VAL A 165 -8.24 -3.61 -14.25
CA VAL A 165 -6.82 -3.77 -13.86
C VAL A 165 -6.51 -5.22 -13.50
N ARG A 166 -7.33 -5.88 -12.67
CA ARG A 166 -7.15 -7.29 -12.30
C ARG A 166 -7.07 -8.19 -13.53
N THR A 167 -7.93 -7.98 -14.52
CA THR A 167 -7.93 -8.75 -15.78
C THR A 167 -6.59 -8.66 -16.51
N ILE A 168 -5.95 -7.48 -16.50
CA ILE A 168 -4.66 -7.26 -17.16
C ILE A 168 -3.51 -7.93 -16.39
N ILE A 169 -3.47 -7.75 -15.07
CA ILE A 169 -2.29 -8.11 -14.27
C ILE A 169 -2.27 -9.55 -13.74
N GLY A 170 -3.37 -10.31 -13.96
CA GLY A 170 -3.47 -11.69 -13.51
C GLY A 170 -3.39 -11.82 -11.99
N GLU A 171 -2.37 -12.50 -11.47
CA GLU A 171 -2.19 -12.77 -10.03
C GLU A 171 -1.31 -11.73 -9.30
N MET A 172 -0.83 -10.69 -9.98
CA MET A 172 0.00 -9.65 -9.35
C MET A 172 -0.73 -9.00 -8.16
N PRO A 173 -0.07 -8.74 -7.02
CA PRO A 173 -0.72 -8.10 -5.88
C PRO A 173 -1.22 -6.69 -6.20
N ILE A 174 -2.34 -6.32 -5.60
CA ILE A 174 -2.89 -4.96 -5.64
C ILE A 174 -2.98 -4.42 -4.22
N LEU A 175 -2.33 -3.29 -3.97
CA LEU A 175 -2.55 -2.47 -2.79
C LEU A 175 -3.78 -1.59 -3.01
N VAL A 176 -4.83 -1.81 -2.21
CA VAL A 176 -6.09 -1.06 -2.28
C VAL A 176 -6.19 -0.06 -1.13
N PRO A 177 -5.87 1.23 -1.35
CA PRO A 177 -6.11 2.26 -0.35
C PRO A 177 -7.59 2.64 -0.28
N GLY A 178 -8.01 3.07 0.91
CA GLY A 178 -9.23 3.89 1.06
C GLY A 178 -10.46 3.18 1.63
N ILE A 179 -10.36 1.92 2.07
CA ILE A 179 -11.50 1.24 2.69
C ILE A 179 -11.80 1.87 4.08
N GLY A 180 -13.10 2.00 4.40
CA GLY A 180 -13.62 2.61 5.62
C GLY A 180 -13.79 4.13 5.54
N ALA A 181 -12.71 4.88 5.37
CA ALA A 181 -12.77 6.36 5.42
C ALA A 181 -13.16 7.03 4.09
N GLN A 182 -13.10 6.32 2.96
CA GLN A 182 -13.48 6.83 1.64
C GLN A 182 -14.73 6.13 1.08
N GLY A 183 -15.46 5.38 1.92
CA GLY A 183 -16.73 4.74 1.54
C GLY A 183 -16.61 3.55 0.58
N GLY A 184 -15.42 2.94 0.45
CA GLY A 184 -15.24 1.74 -0.36
C GLY A 184 -15.94 0.51 0.25
N ASP A 185 -16.79 -0.14 -0.54
CA ASP A 185 -17.46 -1.40 -0.20
C ASP A 185 -16.46 -2.57 -0.28
N ILE A 186 -16.16 -3.19 0.87
CA ILE A 186 -15.23 -4.33 0.97
C ILE A 186 -15.66 -5.48 0.07
N ALA A 187 -16.96 -5.81 0.05
CA ALA A 187 -17.46 -6.93 -0.73
C ALA A 187 -17.30 -6.66 -2.23
N ALA A 188 -17.62 -5.45 -2.68
CA ALA A 188 -17.44 -5.05 -4.07
C ALA A 188 -15.96 -5.06 -4.48
N VAL A 189 -15.06 -4.53 -3.62
CA VAL A 189 -13.61 -4.52 -3.87
C VAL A 189 -13.05 -5.92 -3.94
N VAL A 190 -13.39 -6.79 -3.00
CA VAL A 190 -12.91 -8.18 -2.98
C VAL A 190 -13.41 -8.93 -4.20
N LYS A 191 -14.69 -8.79 -4.56
CA LYS A 191 -15.27 -9.42 -5.75
C LYS A 191 -14.59 -8.97 -7.04
N ALA A 192 -14.32 -7.67 -7.17
CA ALA A 192 -13.72 -7.10 -8.37
C ALA A 192 -12.21 -7.36 -8.47
N GLY A 193 -11.51 -7.39 -7.33
CA GLY A 193 -10.06 -7.35 -7.27
C GLY A 193 -9.37 -8.66 -6.88
N ARG A 194 -10.08 -9.68 -6.39
CA ARG A 194 -9.44 -10.97 -6.03
C ARG A 194 -8.91 -11.68 -7.28
N ASP A 195 -7.78 -12.36 -7.14
CA ASP A 195 -7.27 -13.25 -8.18
C ASP A 195 -8.04 -14.58 -8.25
N THR A 196 -7.65 -15.45 -9.17
CA THR A 196 -8.24 -16.80 -9.38
C THR A 196 -8.13 -17.72 -8.15
N ASN A 197 -7.17 -17.45 -7.26
CA ASN A 197 -6.98 -18.17 -6.00
C ASN A 197 -7.68 -17.48 -4.83
N SER A 198 -8.53 -16.48 -5.09
CA SER A 198 -9.18 -15.63 -4.10
C SER A 198 -8.19 -14.84 -3.21
N ARG A 199 -6.99 -14.53 -3.72
CA ARG A 199 -5.94 -13.75 -3.05
C ARG A 199 -5.64 -12.46 -3.84
N GLY A 200 -4.44 -11.91 -3.67
CA GLY A 200 -3.93 -10.83 -4.52
C GLY A 200 -4.33 -9.40 -4.11
N LEU A 201 -5.00 -9.22 -2.97
CA LEU A 201 -5.39 -7.89 -2.46
C LEU A 201 -4.76 -7.59 -1.10
N ILE A 202 -4.14 -6.41 -0.99
CA ILE A 202 -3.67 -5.81 0.26
C ILE A 202 -4.59 -4.62 0.52
N ILE A 203 -5.61 -4.80 1.36
CA ILE A 203 -6.61 -3.77 1.65
C ILE A 203 -6.11 -2.88 2.80
N ASN A 204 -5.87 -1.60 2.52
CA ASN A 204 -5.39 -0.66 3.51
C ASN A 204 -6.56 0.09 4.19
N SER A 205 -6.62 -0.06 5.51
CA SER A 205 -7.45 0.74 6.42
C SER A 205 -6.53 1.46 7.41
N SER A 206 -6.54 2.81 7.39
CA SER A 206 -5.73 3.61 8.31
C SER A 206 -6.60 4.31 9.34
N ARG A 207 -7.23 5.44 8.99
CA ARG A 207 -7.98 6.28 9.93
C ARG A 207 -9.08 5.52 10.70
N ALA A 208 -9.77 4.59 10.04
CA ALA A 208 -10.83 3.81 10.68
C ALA A 208 -10.30 2.93 11.83
N ILE A 209 -9.07 2.40 11.72
CA ILE A 209 -8.41 1.62 12.77
C ILE A 209 -7.71 2.55 13.77
N LEU A 210 -6.84 3.44 13.29
CA LEU A 210 -5.99 4.30 14.14
C LEU A 210 -6.79 5.22 15.05
N TYR A 211 -7.96 5.68 14.59
CA TYR A 211 -8.80 6.64 15.29
C TYR A 211 -10.19 6.08 15.60
N ALA A 212 -10.30 4.75 15.71
CA ALA A 212 -11.51 4.08 16.19
C ALA A 212 -11.94 4.61 17.57
N ASP A 213 -10.97 5.04 18.37
CA ASP A 213 -11.19 5.64 19.68
C ASP A 213 -10.05 6.65 19.97
N SER A 214 -10.38 7.69 20.73
CA SER A 214 -9.44 8.73 21.20
C SER A 214 -9.15 8.64 22.70
N SER A 215 -9.71 7.65 23.40
CA SER A 215 -9.50 7.38 24.81
C SER A 215 -8.20 6.61 25.07
N LYS A 216 -7.94 6.24 26.33
CA LYS A 216 -6.80 5.38 26.70
C LYS A 216 -6.97 3.92 26.21
N SER A 217 -8.17 3.52 25.81
CA SER A 217 -8.48 2.18 25.27
C SER A 217 -8.34 2.11 23.75
N PHE A 218 -7.67 3.08 23.12
CA PHE A 218 -7.57 3.16 21.67
C PHE A 218 -6.98 1.89 21.02
N ALA A 219 -6.05 1.21 21.69
CA ALA A 219 -5.43 -0.01 21.18
C ALA A 219 -6.43 -1.17 21.10
N ASP A 220 -7.28 -1.35 22.13
CA ASP A 220 -8.33 -2.36 22.15
C ASP A 220 -9.39 -2.08 21.08
N SER A 221 -9.77 -0.81 20.93
CA SER A 221 -10.71 -0.35 19.90
C SER A 221 -10.14 -0.56 18.49
N ALA A 222 -8.85 -0.27 18.28
CA ALA A 222 -8.16 -0.52 17.02
C ALA A 222 -8.13 -2.02 16.68
N ARG A 223 -7.82 -2.88 17.67
CA ARG A 223 -7.88 -4.34 17.51
C ARG A 223 -9.27 -4.80 17.09
N LYS A 224 -10.32 -4.32 17.76
CA LYS A 224 -11.71 -4.67 17.44
C LYS A 224 -12.04 -4.32 15.97
N VAL A 225 -11.75 -3.09 15.54
CA VAL A 225 -12.01 -2.67 14.15
C VAL A 225 -11.15 -3.46 13.15
N ALA A 226 -9.91 -3.83 13.50
CA ALA A 226 -9.06 -4.67 12.66
C ALA A 226 -9.65 -6.09 12.49
N ILE A 227 -10.17 -6.70 13.57
CA ILE A 227 -10.88 -7.99 13.52
C ILE A 227 -12.11 -7.89 12.62
N GLU A 228 -12.97 -6.89 12.84
CA GLU A 228 -14.19 -6.69 12.07
C GLU A 228 -13.88 -6.53 10.56
N THR A 229 -12.86 -5.73 10.24
CA THR A 229 -12.41 -5.50 8.86
C THR A 229 -11.87 -6.80 8.23
N ARG A 230 -10.99 -7.53 8.94
CA ARG A 230 -10.44 -8.81 8.46
C ARG A 230 -11.54 -9.84 8.22
N ASP A 231 -12.48 -9.94 9.15
CA ASP A 231 -13.57 -10.91 9.07
C ASP A 231 -14.53 -10.57 7.93
N GLU A 232 -14.77 -9.28 7.65
CA GLU A 232 -15.53 -8.84 6.48
C GLU A 232 -14.83 -9.19 5.17
N ILE A 233 -13.52 -8.94 5.07
CA ILE A 233 -12.71 -9.35 3.91
C ILE A 233 -12.78 -10.86 3.70
N ASN A 234 -12.61 -11.64 4.78
CA ASN A 234 -12.65 -13.10 4.71
C ASN A 234 -14.04 -13.63 4.33
N ARG A 235 -15.12 -13.01 4.84
CA ARG A 235 -16.49 -13.32 4.40
C ARG A 235 -16.63 -13.07 2.91
N ALA A 236 -16.28 -11.88 2.43
CA ALA A 236 -16.36 -11.52 1.01
C ALA A 236 -15.51 -12.43 0.11
N ARG A 237 -14.35 -12.89 0.60
CA ARG A 237 -13.47 -13.83 -0.11
C ARG A 237 -14.12 -15.18 -0.34
N ASN A 238 -14.94 -15.65 0.61
CA ASN A 238 -15.55 -16.98 0.61
C ASN A 238 -16.94 -17.03 -0.05
N VAL A 239 -17.49 -15.90 -0.48
CA VAL A 239 -18.73 -15.88 -1.28
C VAL A 239 -18.38 -16.27 -2.73
N GLN A 240 -19.02 -17.34 -3.22
CA GLN A 240 -18.93 -17.78 -4.61
C GLN A 240 -19.59 -16.76 -5.55
#